data_AF-A0A3R8TWY4-F1
#
_entry.id   AF-A0A3R8TWY4-F1
#
_cell.length_a   1.000
_cell.length_b   1.000
_cell.length_c   1.000
_cell.angle_alpha   90.00
_cell.angle_beta   90.00
_cell.angle_gamma   90.00
#
_symmetry.space_group_name_H-M   'P 1'
#
loop_
_entity.id
_entity.type
_entity.pdbx_description
1 polymer ?
#
loop_
_entity_poly.entity_id
_entity_poly.type
_entity_poly.pdbx_seq_one_letter_code
_entity_poly.pdbx_strand_id
1 'polypeptide(L)' 'MTQQRWSEACERNRDPILAELRRHLQEHQRVLEIGSGTGQHAAYFAQQLPHLLWQASDHPDYLPGLAERLAEA' A
#
# COMPACT_ATOMS: atom_id res chain seq x y z
N MET A 1 12.88 17.72 -3.54
CA MET A 1 13.00 16.49 -2.73
C MET A 1 11.90 16.52 -1.68
N THR A 2 10.76 15.92 -1.99
CA THR A 2 9.69 15.65 -1.03
C THR A 2 10.23 14.61 -0.05
N GLN A 3 10.41 14.99 1.21
CA GLN A 3 10.83 14.05 2.25
C GLN A 3 9.78 12.93 2.31
N GLN A 4 10.18 11.69 1.97
CA GLN A 4 9.27 10.55 2.02
C GLN A 4 8.73 10.41 3.44
N ARG A 5 7.42 10.53 3.59
CA ARG A 5 6.75 10.43 4.89
C ARG A 5 6.81 8.97 5.35
N TRP A 6 7.39 8.73 6.51
CA TRP A 6 7.43 7.41 7.13
C TRP A 6 6.38 7.29 8.22
N SER A 7 5.67 6.17 8.26
CA SER A 7 4.70 5.84 9.30
C SER A 7 5.16 4.62 10.09
N GLU A 8 5.55 4.83 11.34
CA GLU A 8 5.90 3.73 12.27
C GLU A 8 4.68 2.84 12.58
N ALA A 9 3.48 3.43 12.58
CA ALA A 9 2.25 2.65 12.73
C ALA A 9 2.12 1.62 11.60
N CYS A 10 2.49 2.00 10.37
CA CYS A 10 2.49 1.14 9.20
C CYS A 10 3.40 -0.07 9.35
N GLU A 11 4.61 0.12 9.90
CA GLU A 11 5.55 -0.99 10.16
C GLU A 11 5.01 -1.96 11.20
N ARG A 12 4.46 -1.44 12.30
CA ARG A 12 3.97 -2.28 13.41
C ARG A 12 2.77 -3.15 13.01
N ASN A 13 1.95 -2.68 12.07
CA ASN A 13 0.70 -3.36 11.73
C ASN A 13 0.70 -4.06 10.37
N ARG A 14 1.75 -3.93 9.53
CA ARG A 14 1.75 -4.54 8.18
C ARG A 14 1.60 -6.06 8.18
N ASP A 15 2.28 -6.77 9.09
CA ASP A 15 2.23 -8.24 9.09
C ASP A 15 0.90 -8.81 9.60
N PRO A 16 0.32 -8.31 10.72
CA PRO A 16 -1.03 -8.70 11.12
C PRO A 16 -2.08 -8.41 10.05
N ILE A 17 -1.99 -7.26 9.37
CA ILE A 17 -2.93 -6.91 8.31
C ILE A 17 -2.74 -7.83 7.09
N LEU A 18 -1.50 -8.10 6.68
CA LEU A 18 -1.22 -9.02 5.58
C LEU A 18 -1.81 -10.42 5.81
N ALA A 19 -1.76 -10.91 7.05
CA ALA A 19 -2.33 -12.20 7.41
C ALA A 19 -3.84 -12.26 7.13
N GLU A 20 -4.59 -11.20 7.46
CA GLU A 20 -6.02 -11.12 7.16
C GLU A 20 -6.29 -10.90 5.67
N LEU A 21 -5.52 -10.04 5.00
CA LEU A 21 -5.65 -9.80 3.56
C LEU A 21 -5.47 -11.10 2.75
N ARG A 22 -4.52 -11.96 3.11
CA ARG A 22 -4.32 -13.28 2.47
C ARG A 22 -5.57 -14.16 2.56
N ARG A 23 -6.26 -14.16 3.70
CA ARG A 23 -7.46 -14.96 3.94
C ARG A 23 -8.65 -14.45 3.12
N HIS A 24 -8.79 -13.12 3.03
CA HIS A 24 -9.96 -12.50 2.40
C HIS A 24 -9.82 -12.31 0.88
N LEU A 25 -8.59 -12.18 0.37
CA LEU A 25 -8.33 -11.80 -1.02
C LEU A 25 -7.81 -12.95 -1.90
N GLN A 26 -7.88 -14.19 -1.44
CA GLN A 26 -7.36 -15.36 -2.17
C GLN A 26 -8.01 -15.57 -3.55
N GLU A 27 -9.31 -15.30 -3.70
CA GLU A 27 -10.06 -15.45 -4.96
C GLU A 27 -10.24 -14.12 -5.72
N HIS A 28 -9.61 -13.05 -5.25
CA HIS A 28 -9.71 -11.73 -5.85
C HIS A 28 -8.49 -11.44 -6.73
N GLN A 29 -8.64 -10.45 -7.62
CA GLN A 29 -7.58 -10.06 -8.55
C GLN A 29 -7.26 -8.56 -8.51
N ARG A 30 -8.12 -7.74 -7.91
CA ARG A 30 -7.97 -6.27 -7.92
C ARG A 30 -8.33 -5.70 -6.56
N VAL A 31 -7.51 -4.79 -6.07
CA VAL A 31 -7.74 -4.06 -4.82
C VAL A 31 -7.63 -2.58 -5.09
N LEU A 32 -8.55 -1.81 -4.50
CA LEU A 32 -8.43 -0.36 -4.40
C LEU A 32 -8.21 -0.02 -2.92
N GLU A 33 -7.03 0.51 -2.62
CA GLU A 33 -6.71 1.04 -1.29
C GLU A 33 -7.13 2.52 -1.25
N ILE A 34 -8.05 2.84 -0.35
CA ILE A 34 -8.55 4.20 -0.14
C ILE A 34 -7.79 4.84 1.01
N GLY A 35 -7.19 6.01 0.78
CA GLY A 35 -6.44 6.72 1.82
C GLY A 35 -5.06 6.12 2.04
N SER A 36 -4.32 5.88 0.95
CA SER A 36 -2.99 5.24 0.98
C SER A 36 -1.91 6.03 1.71
N GLY A 37 -2.14 7.31 1.97
CA GLY A 37 -1.30 8.22 2.71
C GLY A 37 0.11 8.27 2.16
N THR A 38 1.03 7.63 2.86
CA THR A 38 2.43 7.58 2.48
C THR A 38 2.72 6.51 1.41
N GLY A 39 1.81 5.57 1.17
CA GLY A 39 1.99 4.46 0.23
C GLY A 39 2.78 3.26 0.76
N GLN A 40 3.16 3.26 2.04
CA GLN A 40 3.96 2.17 2.63
C GLN A 40 3.22 0.81 2.59
N HIS A 41 1.93 0.79 2.94
CA HIS A 41 1.12 -0.42 2.88
C HIS A 41 0.91 -0.88 1.45
N ALA A 42 0.53 0.01 0.53
CA ALA A 42 0.36 -0.33 -0.87
C ALA A 42 1.62 -0.97 -1.48
N ALA A 43 2.80 -0.37 -1.26
CA ALA A 43 4.08 -0.93 -1.70
C ALA A 43 4.33 -2.32 -1.09
N TYR A 44 4.17 -2.46 0.23
CA TYR A 44 4.41 -3.71 0.93
C TYR A 44 3.44 -4.82 0.49
N PHE A 45 2.13 -4.56 0.48
CA PHE A 45 1.12 -5.57 0.18
C PHE A 45 1.15 -6.00 -1.29
N ALA A 46 1.40 -5.07 -2.22
CA ALA A 46 1.52 -5.43 -3.64
C ALA A 46 2.66 -6.44 -3.89
N GLN A 47 3.81 -6.27 -3.22
CA GLN A 47 4.92 -7.23 -3.30
C GLN A 47 4.57 -8.59 -2.67
N GLN A 48 3.81 -8.59 -1.57
CA GLN A 48 3.48 -9.81 -0.82
C GLN A 48 2.28 -10.59 -1.38
N LEU A 49 1.47 -9.96 -2.23
CA LEU A 49 0.26 -10.51 -2.83
C LEU A 49 0.29 -10.32 -4.37
N PRO A 50 1.25 -10.91 -5.09
CA PRO A 50 1.50 -10.61 -6.50
C PRO A 50 0.38 -11.05 -7.45
N HIS A 51 -0.58 -11.86 -6.98
CA HIS A 51 -1.78 -12.21 -7.75
C HIS A 51 -2.81 -11.08 -7.80
N LEU A 52 -2.64 -10.03 -6.98
CA LEU A 52 -3.51 -8.87 -6.93
C LEU A 52 -2.89 -7.70 -7.71
N LEU A 53 -3.72 -7.06 -8.53
CA LEU A 53 -3.46 -5.71 -8.99
C LEU A 53 -3.87 -4.73 -7.89
N TRP A 54 -2.87 -4.20 -7.18
CA TRP A 54 -3.08 -3.24 -6.11
C TRP A 54 -3.09 -1.81 -6.64
N GLN A 55 -4.21 -1.11 -6.51
CA GLN A 55 -4.36 0.28 -6.88
C GLN A 55 -4.41 1.13 -5.60
N ALA A 56 -3.39 1.95 -5.38
CA ALA A 56 -3.38 2.94 -4.32
C ALA A 56 -4.15 4.20 -4.73
N SER A 57 -4.82 4.85 -3.78
CA SER A 57 -5.53 6.10 -4.02
C SER A 57 -5.59 6.99 -2.79
N ASP A 58 -5.56 8.30 -3.01
CA ASP A 58 -5.68 9.31 -1.95
C ASP A 58 -6.10 10.67 -2.53
N HIS A 59 -6.25 11.67 -1.66
CA HIS A 59 -6.41 13.06 -2.03
C HIS A 59 -5.24 13.54 -2.92
N PRO A 60 -5.49 14.42 -3.92
CA PRO A 60 -4.46 14.91 -4.85
C PRO A 60 -3.14 15.35 -4.21
N ASP A 61 -3.18 15.95 -3.02
CA ASP A 61 -2.00 16.41 -2.29
C ASP A 61 -1.03 15.29 -1.88
N TYR A 62 -1.50 14.05 -1.77
CA TYR A 62 -0.70 12.89 -1.41
C TYR A 62 -0.20 12.11 -2.63
N LEU A 63 -0.81 12.30 -3.80
CA LEU A 63 -0.49 11.54 -5.02
C LEU A 63 0.97 11.65 -5.46
N PRO A 64 1.66 12.81 -5.41
CA PRO A 64 3.06 12.88 -5.80
C PRO A 64 3.97 11.98 -4.95
N GLY A 65 3.86 12.06 -3.61
CA GLY A 65 4.67 11.26 -2.71
C GLY A 65 4.31 9.77 -2.73
N LEU A 66 3.02 9.46 -2.93
CA LEU A 66 2.55 8.09 -3.14
C LEU A 66 3.16 7.49 -4.42
N ALA A 67 3.10 8.23 -5.54
CA ALA A 67 3.66 7.78 -6.81
C ALA A 67 5.17 7.59 -6.75
N GLU A 68 5.90 8.50 -6.10
CA GLU A 68 7.35 8.36 -5.86
C GLU A 68 7.67 7.05 -5.13
N ARG A 69 6.96 6.74 -4.03
CA ARG A 69 7.18 5.50 -3.29
C ARG A 69 6.86 4.25 -4.10
N LEU A 70 5.75 4.26 -4.84
CA LEU A 70 5.34 3.09 -5.62
C LEU A 70 6.28 2.83 -6.80
N ALA A 71 6.98 3.85 -7.31
CA ALA A 71 8.00 3.68 -8.34
C ALA A 71 9.30 3.04 -7.81
N GLU A 72 9.53 3.08 -6.50
CA GLU A 72 10.71 2.50 -5.83
C GLU A 72 10.47 1.09 -5.26
N ALA A 73 9.21 0.65 -5.19
CA ALA A 73 8.76 -0.62 -4.63
C ALA A 73 8.81 -1.75 -5.66
#